data_AF-A0A6L6IZZ2-F1
#
_entry.id   AF-A0A6L6IZZ2-F1
#
_cell.length_a   1.000
_cell.length_b   1.000
_cell.length_c   1.000
_cell.angle_alpha   90.00
_cell.angle_beta   90.00
_cell.angle_gamma   90.00
#
_symmetry.space_group_name_H-M   'P 1'
#
loop_
_entity.id
_entity.type
_entity.pdbx_description
1 polymer ?
#
loop_
_entity_poly.entity_id
_entity_poly.type
_entity_poly.pdbx_seq_one_letter_code
_entity_poly.pdbx_strand_id
1 'polypeptide(L)'
;MADFDLEAMSLKALRQLQKDLAKAISTYEDRHKAEVRAKLEGIAKEMGYSLADLIGVDAKAIRAPAVAKYRHPENAALTWSGRGRKPLWFVDALEAGKTPGELAIG
;
A
#
# COMPACT_ATOMS: atom_id res chain seq x y z
N MET A 1 -8.36 15.75 33.34
CA MET A 1 -7.07 15.05 33.19
C MET A 1 -7.12 13.87 34.12
N ALA A 2 -6.79 12.67 33.66
CA ALA A 2 -6.75 11.51 34.54
C ALA A 2 -5.61 11.74 35.54
N ASP A 3 -5.95 11.79 36.83
CA ASP A 3 -4.98 11.95 37.91
C ASP A 3 -4.34 10.56 38.11
N PHE A 4 -3.10 10.40 37.66
CA PHE A 4 -2.37 9.15 37.82
C PHE A 4 -1.61 9.20 39.14
N ASP A 5 -2.05 8.41 40.12
CA ASP A 5 -1.33 8.27 41.39
C ASP A 5 -0.05 7.43 41.18
N LEU A 6 1.08 8.12 41.04
CA LEU A 6 2.39 7.51 40.82
C LEU A 6 2.98 6.89 42.10
N GLU A 7 2.59 7.37 43.28
CA GLU A 7 3.14 6.91 44.56
C GLU A 7 2.57 5.54 44.96
N ALA A 8 1.33 5.25 44.56
CA ALA A 8 0.72 3.93 44.73
C ALA A 8 1.22 2.88 43.72
N MET A 9 1.96 3.27 42.67
CA MET A 9 2.42 2.35 41.64
C MET A 9 3.69 1.61 42.06
N SER A 10 3.76 0.31 41.73
CA SER A 10 4.99 -0.45 41.91
C SER A 10 6.13 0.11 41.02
N LEU A 11 7.38 -0.04 41.48
CA LEU A 11 8.57 0.36 40.73
C LEU A 11 8.64 -0.27 39.32
N LYS A 12 8.09 -1.48 39.14
CA LYS A 12 7.97 -2.12 37.82
C LYS A 12 7.01 -1.34 36.92
N ALA A 13 5.86 -0.93 37.45
CA ALA A 13 4.85 -0.18 36.71
C ALA A 13 5.35 1.24 36.37
N LEU A 14 6.06 1.90 37.28
CA LEU A 14 6.69 3.20 37.03
C LEU A 14 7.75 3.12 35.91
N ARG A 15 8.60 2.08 35.92
CA ARG A 15 9.57 1.84 34.83
C ARG A 15 8.89 1.55 33.49
N GLN A 16 7.73 0.87 33.50
CA GLN A 16 6.97 0.63 32.28
C GLN A 16 6.38 1.92 31.74
N LEU A 17 5.74 2.72 32.60
CA LEU A 17 5.21 4.03 32.24
C LEU A 17 6.29 4.95 31.67
N GLN A 18 7.50 4.94 32.24
CA GLN A 18 8.64 5.69 31.69
C GLN A 18 8.97 5.28 30.25
N LYS A 19 8.99 3.97 29.95
CA LYS A 19 9.24 3.47 28.58
C LYS A 19 8.12 3.86 27.63
N ASP A 20 6.88 3.76 28.09
CA ASP A 20 5.71 4.10 27.27
C ASP A 20 5.65 5.60 26.99
N LEU A 21 6.01 6.44 27.96
CA LEU A 21 6.16 7.89 27.78
C LEU A 21 7.28 8.21 26.79
N ALA A 22 8.46 7.59 26.92
CA ALA A 22 9.56 7.79 25.98
C ALA A 22 9.14 7.43 24.54
N LYS A 23 8.43 6.32 24.37
CA LYS A 23 7.87 5.92 23.06
C LYS A 23 6.81 6.91 22.58
N ALA A 24 5.89 7.32 23.44
CA ALA A 24 4.83 8.27 23.11
C ALA A 24 5.39 9.63 22.67
N ILE A 25 6.42 10.13 23.34
CA ILE A 25 7.15 11.36 22.99
C ILE A 25 7.85 11.18 21.64
N SER A 26 8.63 10.10 21.47
CA SER A 26 9.37 9.87 20.22
C SER A 26 8.47 9.76 18.98
N THR A 27 7.23 9.28 19.16
CA THR A 27 6.26 9.09 18.07
C THR A 27 5.21 10.19 18.01
N TYR A 28 5.29 11.20 18.88
CA TYR A 28 4.28 12.26 18.96
C TYR A 28 4.24 13.08 17.68
N GLU A 29 5.40 13.54 17.21
CA GLU A 29 5.48 14.37 16.00
C GLU A 29 4.96 13.62 14.76
N ASP A 30 5.29 12.34 14.61
CA ASP A 30 4.84 11.54 13.48
C ASP A 30 3.32 11.33 13.50
N ARG A 31 2.76 11.01 14.66
CA ARG A 31 1.30 10.90 14.84
C ARG A 31 0.62 12.23 14.56
N HIS A 32 1.17 13.33 15.07
CA HIS A 32 0.62 14.67 14.86
C HIS A 32 0.68 15.09 13.38
N LYS A 33 1.81 14.85 12.70
CA LYS A 33 1.95 15.09 11.26
C LYS A 33 0.96 14.25 10.45
N ALA A 34 0.76 12.98 10.81
CA ALA A 34 -0.21 12.11 10.15
C ALA A 34 -1.65 12.61 10.33
N GLU A 35 -2.02 13.06 11.53
CA GLU A 35 -3.33 13.66 11.80
C GLU A 35 -3.55 14.95 11.00
N VAL A 36 -2.55 15.84 10.97
CA VAL A 36 -2.59 17.07 10.16
C VAL A 36 -2.76 16.73 8.69
N ARG A 37 -1.97 15.79 8.17
CA ARG A 37 -2.08 15.33 6.77
C ARG A 37 -3.47 14.77 6.48
N ALA A 38 -4.04 13.95 7.37
CA ALA A 38 -5.37 13.38 7.18
C ALA A 38 -6.46 14.45 7.13
N LYS A 39 -6.36 15.49 7.98
CA LYS A 39 -7.28 16.64 7.94
C LYS A 39 -7.15 17.41 6.63
N LEU A 40 -5.92 17.69 6.20
CA LEU A 40 -5.67 18.40 4.94
C LEU A 40 -6.18 17.61 3.72
N GLU A 41 -5.98 16.29 3.70
CA GLU A 41 -6.52 15.42 2.66
C GLU A 41 -8.05 15.41 2.65
N GLY A 42 -8.69 15.38 3.83
CA GLY A 42 -10.13 15.48 3.96
C GLY A 42 -10.68 16.76 3.34
N ILE A 43 -10.09 17.91 3.69
CA ILE A 43 -10.47 19.22 3.14
C ILE A 43 -10.24 19.27 1.62
N ALA A 44 -9.09 18.79 1.14
CA ALA A 44 -8.81 18.75 -0.29
C ALA A 44 -9.88 17.93 -1.04
N LYS A 45 -10.23 16.76 -0.49
CA LYS A 45 -11.21 15.85 -1.08
C LYS A 45 -12.62 16.44 -1.12
N GLU A 46 -13.03 17.18 -0.09
CA GLU A 46 -14.29 17.93 -0.08
C GLU A 46 -14.37 18.94 -1.22
N MET A 47 -13.24 19.55 -1.58
CA MET A 47 -13.12 20.49 -2.69
C MET A 47 -12.88 19.81 -4.05
N GLY A 48 -12.83 18.47 -4.09
CA GLY A 48 -12.62 17.70 -5.32
C GLY A 48 -11.16 17.58 -5.77
N TYR A 49 -10.20 17.89 -4.89
CA TYR A 49 -8.76 17.78 -5.15
C TYR A 49 -8.13 16.70 -4.27
N SER A 50 -6.99 16.14 -4.66
CA SER A 50 -6.12 15.42 -3.72
C SER A 50 -5.12 16.37 -3.08
N LEU A 51 -4.67 16.10 -1.86
CA LEU A 51 -3.64 16.93 -1.24
C LEU A 51 -2.37 16.96 -2.08
N ALA A 52 -2.02 15.84 -2.73
CA ALA A 52 -0.84 15.71 -3.60
C ALA A 52 -0.87 16.68 -4.78
N ASP A 53 -2.05 16.86 -5.40
CA ASP A 53 -2.24 17.80 -6.52
C ASP A 53 -2.05 19.25 -6.08
N LEU A 54 -2.45 19.59 -4.85
CA LEU A 54 -2.37 20.96 -4.31
C LEU A 54 -0.94 21.36 -3.90
N ILE A 55 -0.15 20.41 -3.39
CA ILE A 55 1.22 20.67 -2.93
C ILE A 55 2.26 20.48 -4.05
N GLY A 56 1.83 20.18 -5.28
CA GLY A 56 2.71 19.97 -6.42
C GLY A 56 3.67 18.79 -6.23
N VAL A 57 3.33 17.84 -5.37
CA VAL A 57 4.05 16.58 -5.25
C VAL A 57 3.38 15.63 -6.22
N ASP A 58 3.94 15.55 -7.42
CA ASP A 58 3.69 14.46 -8.36
C ASP A 58 4.09 13.13 -7.71
N ALA A 59 3.25 12.65 -6.79
CA ALA A 59 3.27 11.28 -6.36
C ALA A 59 2.77 10.47 -7.56
N LYS A 60 3.67 10.25 -8.52
CA LYS A 60 3.45 9.39 -9.68
C LYS A 60 2.99 8.06 -9.11
N ALA A 61 1.68 7.84 -9.11
CA ALA A 61 1.07 6.65 -8.57
C ALA A 61 1.80 5.47 -9.20
N ILE A 62 2.54 4.70 -8.38
CA ILE A 62 3.16 3.47 -8.83
C ILE A 62 1.99 2.55 -9.13
N ARG A 63 1.57 2.56 -10.40
CA ARG A 63 0.45 1.74 -10.87
C ARG A 63 0.78 0.30 -10.49
N ALA A 64 -0.16 -0.34 -9.79
CA ALA A 64 -0.03 -1.73 -9.40
C ALA A 64 0.38 -2.60 -10.61
N PRO A 65 1.25 -3.60 -10.41
CA PRO A 65 1.66 -4.49 -11.49
C PRO A 65 0.43 -5.09 -12.16
N ALA A 66 0.42 -5.07 -13.50
CA ALA A 66 -0.72 -5.51 -14.28
C ALA A 66 -1.01 -6.99 -14.00
N VAL A 67 -2.26 -7.30 -13.65
CA VAL A 67 -2.73 -8.67 -13.41
C VAL A 67 -2.44 -9.54 -14.63
N ALA A 68 -1.88 -10.73 -14.40
CA ALA A 68 -1.64 -11.72 -15.44
C ALA A 68 -2.96 -12.16 -16.08
N LYS A 69 -3.11 -11.98 -17.39
CA LYS A 69 -4.32 -12.31 -18.15
C LYS A 69 -4.21 -13.66 -18.85
N TYR A 70 -3.01 -14.13 -19.15
CA TYR A 70 -2.75 -15.37 -19.86
C TYR A 70 -1.67 -16.21 -19.16
N ARG A 71 -1.77 -17.55 -19.21
CA ARG A 71 -0.81 -18.53 -18.67
C ARG A 71 -0.35 -19.48 -19.77
N HIS A 72 0.91 -19.88 -19.70
CA HIS A 72 1.44 -20.94 -20.55
C HIS A 72 0.76 -22.29 -20.24
N PRO A 73 0.36 -23.07 -21.25
CA PRO A 73 -0.41 -24.30 -21.04
C PRO A 73 0.37 -25.38 -20.26
N GLU A 74 1.68 -25.47 -20.49
CA GLU A 74 2.56 -26.47 -19.85
C GLU A 74 3.36 -25.92 -18.65
N ASN A 75 3.44 -24.61 -18.46
CA ASN A 75 4.29 -23.99 -17.44
C ASN A 75 3.55 -22.86 -16.72
N ALA A 76 2.93 -23.19 -15.59
CA ALA A 76 2.10 -22.23 -14.85
C ALA A 76 2.86 -21.00 -14.31
N ALA A 77 4.20 -21.02 -14.27
CA ALA A 77 5.01 -19.88 -13.85
C ALA A 77 5.11 -18.79 -14.95
N LEU A 78 4.91 -19.16 -16.22
CA LEU A 78 4.96 -18.23 -17.33
C LEU A 78 3.58 -17.62 -17.53
N THR A 79 3.48 -16.32 -17.23
CA THR A 79 2.23 -15.57 -17.37
C THR A 79 2.45 -14.27 -18.13
N TRP A 80 1.40 -13.78 -18.76
CA TRP A 80 1.43 -12.54 -19.52
C TRP A 80 0.18 -11.71 -19.22
N SER A 81 0.36 -10.43 -18.90
CA SER A 81 -0.75 -9.52 -18.57
C SER A 81 -1.57 -9.09 -19.78
N GLY A 82 -1.22 -9.53 -20.98
CA GLY A 82 -1.82 -9.06 -22.24
C GLY A 82 -1.40 -7.65 -22.62
N ARG A 83 -0.48 -7.02 -21.87
CA ARG A 83 0.10 -5.71 -22.14
C ARG A 83 1.55 -5.87 -22.61
N GLY A 84 1.96 -5.07 -23.59
CA GLY A 84 3.33 -5.07 -24.12
C GLY A 84 3.61 -6.17 -25.15
N ARG A 85 4.88 -6.48 -25.37
CA ARG A 85 5.32 -7.49 -26.36
C ARG A 85 4.76 -8.87 -25.99
N LYS A 86 4.19 -9.56 -26.99
CA LYS A 86 3.73 -10.94 -26.85
C LYS A 86 4.93 -11.86 -26.52
N PRO A 87 4.84 -12.71 -25.48
CA PRO A 87 5.84 -13.73 -25.23
C PRO A 87 5.85 -14.77 -26.36
N LEU A 88 7.01 -15.38 -26.61
CA LEU A 88 7.17 -16.39 -27.67
C LEU A 88 6.18 -17.54 -27.50
N TRP A 89 6.05 -18.08 -26.29
CA TRP A 89 5.11 -19.17 -25.99
C TRP A 89 3.65 -18.85 -26.30
N PHE A 90 3.25 -17.57 -26.20
CA PHE A 90 1.88 -17.16 -26.51
C PHE A 90 1.68 -17.15 -28.03
N VAL A 91 2.70 -16.78 -28.80
CA VAL A 91 2.68 -16.86 -30.26
C VAL A 91 2.68 -18.33 -30.71
N ASP A 92 3.60 -19.14 -30.18
CA ASP A 92 3.71 -20.56 -30.51
C ASP A 92 2.41 -21.32 -30.18
N ALA A 93 1.76 -20.99 -29.07
CA ALA A 93 0.47 -21.58 -28.70
C ALA A 93 -0.65 -21.21 -29.69
N LEU A 94 -0.66 -19.97 -30.21
CA LEU A 94 -1.61 -19.56 -31.24
C LEU A 94 -1.33 -20.25 -32.58
N GLU A 95 -0.05 -20.42 -32.95
CA GLU A 95 0.35 -21.16 -34.15
C GLU A 95 0.03 -22.66 -34.06
N ALA A 96 0.12 -23.22 -32.85
CA ALA A 96 -0.32 -24.59 -32.54
C ALA A 96 -1.86 -24.75 -32.53
N GLY A 97 -2.62 -23.70 -32.87
CA GLY A 97 -4.06 -23.73 -32.99
C GLY A 97 -4.83 -23.51 -31.68
N LYS A 98 -4.15 -23.19 -30.57
CA LYS A 98 -4.84 -22.83 -29.33
C LYS A 98 -5.41 -21.43 -29.43
N THR A 99 -6.53 -21.22 -28.77
CA THR A 99 -7.16 -19.90 -28.74
C THR A 99 -6.64 -19.07 -27.55
N PRO A 100 -6.63 -17.72 -27.66
CA PRO A 100 -6.31 -16.86 -26.53
C PRO A 100 -7.18 -17.12 -25.29
N GLY A 101 -8.40 -17.61 -25.47
CA GLY A 101 -9.33 -17.95 -24.39
C GLY A 101 -8.86 -19.13 -23.56
N GLU A 102 -8.30 -20.16 -24.19
CA GLU A 102 -7.76 -21.34 -23.48
C GLU A 102 -6.50 -21.03 -22.68
N LEU A 103 -5.80 -19.96 -23.06
CA LEU A 103 -4.64 -19.46 -22.35
C LEU A 103 -5.01 -18.45 -21.26
N ALA A 104 -6.26 -17.99 -21.19
CA ALA A 104 -6.65 -16.93 -20.27
C ALA A 104 -6.70 -17.42 -18.81
N ILE A 105 -6.23 -16.57 -17.90
CA ILE A 105 -6.40 -16.74 -16.45
C ILE A 105 -7.54 -15.80 -16.06
N GLY A 106 -8.74 -16.35 -15.93
CA GLY A 106 -9.97 -15.62 -15.61
C GLY A 106 -11.02 -16.58 -15.12
#